data_AF-A0A3M7B9B6-F1
#
_entry.id   AF-A0A3M7B9B6-F1
#
_cell.length_a   1.000
_cell.length_b   1.000
_cell.length_c   1.000
_cell.angle_alpha   90.00
_cell.angle_beta   90.00
_cell.angle_gamma   90.00
#
_symmetry.space_group_name_H-M   'P 1'
#
loop_
_entity.id
_entity.type
_entity.pdbx_description
1 polymer ?
#
loop_
_entity_poly.entity_id
_entity_poly.type
_entity_poly.pdbx_seq_one_letter_code
_entity_poly.pdbx_strand_id
1 'polypeptide(L)'
;MSARPGSHARIQNTKPSVLKAAIPRSQFHTAPRAAFSHKCSLETNSSDISPTDKPEQCSGFYSDETEYWKSVKVWRNVTAKDFMSYRWQVANTIDRKDKLINFLSTVVPEQIPQKCSNKNDTAAFQTREEFLVNVVEGIKTAPMAIRLTPHVLSVINWVDPVNDPVRCQFIPLKSGLLPDHPKLMLDSLQETPGSPVPGLVHRYPDKALFLATSVCPVYCRFCTRSYAVGANTESVTKAAMKPIKRRWEAMFEYIEKTPAIQDIVVSGGDCYYLQPEHLQYIGERLLSVPNIKRFRLASKGLAVCPMRITDRSDGWTDSLVDLSNKGRQIGKQVALHTHFNHPAEITHATELAARYLFQQGVIVRNQTVLLKGINDDFDTMSELVRQLADLNVQPYYVYQGDMISGVEDLRTPLSTTLELEKRMRGTIAGFMMPAFVVDLPGGGGKRLANSYETYDRDTGLSTWRAPGVAGDKVFEYYDPVRVQ
;
A
#
# COMPACT_ATOMS: atom_id res chain seq x y z
N MET A 1 -10.68 13.02 -76.35
CA MET A 1 -11.52 11.80 -76.39
C MET A 1 -11.98 11.55 -74.96
N SER A 2 -13.07 12.20 -74.54
CA SER A 2 -14.46 11.69 -74.53
C SER A 2 -14.65 10.58 -73.50
N ALA A 3 -15.65 10.51 -72.62
CA ALA A 3 -16.68 11.41 -72.08
C ALA A 3 -17.34 10.57 -70.95
N ARG A 4 -17.84 11.21 -69.88
CA ARG A 4 -18.87 10.64 -68.97
C ARG A 4 -20.22 10.44 -69.76
N PRO A 5 -21.35 9.89 -69.23
CA PRO A 5 -21.77 9.71 -67.82
C PRO A 5 -22.70 8.52 -67.44
N GLY A 6 -22.85 8.30 -66.11
CA GLY A 6 -24.14 8.26 -65.38
C GLY A 6 -25.17 7.14 -65.58
N SER A 7 -25.64 6.56 -64.47
CA SER A 7 -27.07 6.28 -64.27
C SER A 7 -27.44 6.17 -62.78
N HIS A 8 -28.29 7.08 -62.33
CA HIS A 8 -29.07 6.99 -61.10
C HIS A 8 -30.20 5.96 -61.23
N ALA A 9 -30.49 5.22 -60.16
CA ALA A 9 -31.85 4.74 -59.89
C ALA A 9 -32.14 4.84 -58.38
N ARG A 10 -33.27 5.47 -58.09
CA ARG A 10 -33.88 5.78 -56.78
C ARG A 10 -34.90 4.68 -56.45
N ILE A 11 -35.53 4.75 -55.26
CA ILE A 11 -36.74 4.00 -54.80
C ILE A 11 -36.35 2.73 -54.00
N GLN A 12 -36.78 2.42 -52.76
CA GLN A 12 -37.91 2.85 -51.93
C GLN A 12 -37.62 2.61 -50.44
N ASN A 13 -38.13 3.50 -49.58
CA ASN A 13 -38.34 3.30 -48.15
C ASN A 13 -39.28 2.11 -47.89
N THR A 14 -38.85 1.13 -47.11
CA THR A 14 -39.77 0.28 -46.32
C THR A 14 -39.19 0.03 -44.93
N LYS A 15 -39.96 0.42 -43.91
CA LYS A 15 -39.70 0.15 -42.48
C LYS A 15 -39.86 -1.36 -42.21
N PRO A 16 -39.00 -1.99 -41.40
CA PRO A 16 -39.36 -3.27 -40.80
C PRO A 16 -40.27 -3.03 -39.60
N SER A 17 -41.45 -3.63 -39.70
CA SER A 17 -42.52 -3.72 -38.72
C SER A 17 -42.07 -4.31 -37.38
N VAL A 18 -42.62 -3.73 -36.31
CA VAL A 18 -42.62 -4.25 -34.94
C VAL A 18 -43.30 -5.61 -34.91
N LEU A 19 -42.52 -6.67 -34.70
CA LEU A 19 -43.02 -8.00 -34.34
C LEU A 19 -43.24 -8.05 -32.82
N LYS A 20 -44.49 -7.85 -32.41
CA LYS A 20 -44.98 -8.24 -31.08
C LYS A 20 -45.06 -9.77 -31.04
N ALA A 21 -44.05 -10.41 -30.44
CA ALA A 21 -44.15 -11.80 -30.03
C ALA A 21 -44.92 -11.87 -28.71
N ALA A 22 -46.10 -12.50 -28.74
CA ALA A 22 -46.89 -12.84 -27.57
C ALA A 22 -46.18 -13.97 -26.79
N ILE A 23 -45.87 -13.73 -25.52
CA ILE A 23 -45.41 -14.76 -24.58
C ILE A 23 -46.66 -15.36 -23.90
N PRO A 24 -46.82 -16.69 -23.85
CA PRO A 24 -47.97 -17.31 -23.19
C PRO A 24 -47.91 -17.12 -21.67
N ARG A 25 -49.04 -16.74 -21.07
CA ARG A 25 -49.25 -16.70 -19.62
C ARG A 25 -49.22 -18.13 -19.06
N SER A 26 -48.15 -18.50 -18.36
CA SER A 26 -48.16 -19.65 -17.44
C SER A 26 -48.61 -19.20 -16.06
N GLN A 27 -49.68 -19.82 -15.57
CA GLN A 27 -50.24 -19.68 -14.24
C GLN A 27 -49.21 -20.09 -13.18
N PHE A 28 -48.97 -19.22 -12.19
CA PHE A 28 -48.43 -19.63 -10.90
C PHE A 28 -49.39 -19.18 -9.80
N HIS A 29 -49.81 -20.16 -9.02
CA HIS A 29 -50.75 -20.08 -7.92
C HIS A 29 -50.32 -19.08 -6.84
N THR A 30 -51.25 -18.20 -6.47
CA THR A 30 -51.21 -17.38 -5.26
C THR A 30 -51.58 -18.23 -4.04
N ALA A 31 -50.68 -18.33 -3.08
CA ALA A 31 -50.96 -18.81 -1.71
C ALA A 31 -50.93 -17.61 -0.72
N PRO A 32 -51.73 -17.64 0.36
CA PRO A 32 -52.20 -16.43 1.04
C PRO A 32 -51.22 -15.88 2.09
N ARG A 33 -51.25 -14.55 2.25
CA ARG A 33 -50.64 -13.80 3.36
C ARG A 33 -51.39 -14.12 4.66
N ALA A 34 -50.73 -14.79 5.60
CA ALA A 34 -51.19 -14.87 6.99
C ALA A 34 -50.77 -13.61 7.75
N ALA A 35 -51.76 -12.87 8.22
CA ALA A 35 -51.59 -11.82 9.22
C ALA A 35 -51.47 -12.48 10.61
N PHE A 36 -50.48 -12.09 11.40
CA PHE A 36 -50.52 -12.25 12.85
C PHE A 36 -50.24 -10.91 13.50
N SER A 37 -51.31 -10.34 14.05
CA SER A 37 -51.31 -9.23 14.99
C SER A 37 -50.89 -9.75 16.37
N HIS A 38 -49.84 -9.18 16.94
CA HIS A 38 -49.76 -9.06 18.39
C HIS A 38 -49.41 -7.61 18.73
N LYS A 39 -50.40 -6.92 19.32
CA LYS A 39 -50.21 -5.73 20.14
C LYS A 39 -49.28 -6.12 21.29
N CYS A 40 -48.21 -5.39 21.50
CA CYS A 40 -47.61 -5.26 22.83
C CYS A 40 -47.39 -3.78 23.10
N SER A 41 -48.12 -3.30 24.10
CA SER A 41 -48.15 -1.96 24.64
C SER A 41 -46.79 -1.56 25.21
N LEU A 42 -46.45 -0.29 25.00
CA LEU A 42 -45.41 0.42 25.72
C LEU A 42 -45.80 0.50 27.21
N GLU A 43 -45.05 -0.17 28.07
CA GLU A 43 -44.94 0.18 29.48
C GLU A 43 -43.47 0.47 29.77
N THR A 44 -43.21 1.72 30.10
CA THR A 44 -41.93 2.22 30.62
C THR A 44 -41.78 1.76 32.06
N ASN A 45 -40.84 0.84 32.31
CA ASN A 45 -40.28 0.64 33.64
C ASN A 45 -38.78 0.95 33.60
N SER A 46 -38.44 2.14 34.08
CA SER A 46 -37.09 2.54 34.45
C SER A 46 -36.78 2.01 35.84
N SER A 47 -35.92 1.01 35.95
CA SER A 47 -35.10 0.81 37.16
C SER A 47 -33.95 -0.16 36.88
N ASP A 48 -32.75 0.35 37.14
CA ASP A 48 -31.53 -0.35 37.54
C ASP A 48 -30.89 -1.36 36.58
N ILE A 49 -30.02 -0.84 35.71
CA ILE A 49 -28.84 -1.57 35.22
C ILE A 49 -27.61 -0.81 35.70
N SER A 50 -26.95 -1.35 36.71
CA SER A 50 -25.66 -0.88 37.22
C SER A 50 -24.56 -1.03 36.15
N PRO A 51 -23.67 -0.04 35.95
CA PRO A 51 -22.60 -0.14 34.98
C PRO A 51 -21.39 -0.87 35.59
N THR A 52 -21.43 -2.20 35.70
CA THR A 52 -20.28 -2.97 36.22
C THR A 52 -19.91 -4.22 35.43
N ASP A 53 -20.50 -4.47 34.27
CA ASP A 53 -20.05 -5.57 33.42
C ASP A 53 -19.12 -5.04 32.33
N LYS A 54 -17.81 -5.18 32.59
CA LYS A 54 -16.80 -5.07 31.54
C LYS A 54 -17.18 -6.07 30.44
N PRO A 55 -17.25 -5.67 29.15
CA PRO A 55 -17.48 -6.64 28.10
C PRO A 55 -16.34 -7.67 28.16
N GLU A 56 -16.71 -8.94 28.33
CA GLU A 56 -15.79 -10.07 28.25
C GLU A 56 -14.93 -9.90 26.99
N GLN A 57 -13.61 -9.84 27.19
CA GLN A 57 -12.65 -9.80 26.10
C GLN A 57 -12.89 -11.05 25.25
N CYS A 58 -13.40 -10.87 24.03
CA CYS A 58 -13.23 -11.87 23.00
C CYS A 58 -11.73 -12.15 22.90
N SER A 59 -11.30 -13.33 23.36
CA SER A 59 -9.95 -13.85 23.21
C SER A 59 -9.68 -14.02 21.72
N GLY A 60 -9.18 -12.96 21.09
CA GLY A 60 -8.86 -12.94 19.68
C GLY A 60 -7.56 -13.69 19.39
N PHE A 61 -7.47 -14.22 18.19
CA PHE A 61 -6.37 -15.01 17.60
C PHE A 61 -5.01 -14.27 17.47
N TYR A 62 -4.72 -13.31 18.32
CA TYR A 62 -3.65 -12.32 18.14
C TYR A 62 -2.49 -12.56 19.11
N SER A 63 -1.31 -12.01 18.84
CA SER A 63 -0.16 -12.21 19.72
C SER A 63 -0.48 -11.66 21.12
N ASP A 64 -0.42 -12.53 22.13
CA ASP A 64 -0.65 -12.17 23.52
C ASP A 64 0.38 -11.15 24.05
N GLU A 65 1.44 -10.88 23.27
CA GLU A 65 2.52 -9.95 23.60
C GLU A 65 2.13 -8.49 23.36
N THR A 66 1.35 -7.95 24.30
CA THR A 66 1.02 -6.52 24.36
C THR A 66 2.25 -5.60 24.51
N GLU A 67 3.37 -6.11 25.00
CA GLU A 67 4.64 -5.39 25.22
C GLU A 67 5.82 -5.94 24.40
N TYR A 68 5.59 -6.32 23.14
CA TYR A 68 6.57 -6.93 22.22
C TYR A 68 7.94 -6.21 22.14
N TRP A 69 8.00 -4.90 22.37
CA TRP A 69 9.26 -4.14 22.36
C TRP A 69 10.23 -4.51 23.48
N LYS A 70 9.75 -5.15 24.55
CA LYS A 70 10.61 -5.58 25.67
C LYS A 70 11.62 -6.66 25.28
N SER A 71 11.39 -7.34 24.15
CA SER A 71 12.36 -8.24 23.52
C SER A 71 13.64 -7.50 23.07
N VAL A 72 13.53 -6.21 22.72
CA VAL A 72 14.66 -5.38 22.30
C VAL A 72 15.41 -4.89 23.54
N LYS A 73 16.69 -5.30 23.66
CA LYS A 73 17.53 -5.03 24.83
C LYS A 73 17.54 -3.56 25.30
N VAL A 74 17.59 -2.62 24.35
CA VAL A 74 17.63 -1.18 24.67
C VAL A 74 16.29 -0.61 25.17
N TRP A 75 15.18 -1.33 24.96
CA TRP A 75 13.83 -0.88 25.33
C TRP A 75 13.13 -1.76 26.37
N ARG A 76 13.83 -2.76 26.92
CA ARG A 76 13.30 -3.67 27.95
C ARG A 76 12.60 -2.97 29.13
N ASN A 77 13.10 -1.79 29.50
CA ASN A 77 12.59 -1.01 30.64
C ASN A 77 11.69 0.17 30.23
N VAL A 78 11.39 0.32 28.93
CA VAL A 78 10.46 1.36 28.46
C VAL A 78 9.04 0.95 28.84
N THR A 79 8.32 1.85 29.48
CA THR A 79 6.94 1.60 29.92
C THR A 79 5.99 1.51 28.72
N ALA A 80 4.87 0.78 28.85
CA ALA A 80 3.83 0.76 27.81
C ALA A 80 3.32 2.16 27.48
N LYS A 81 3.17 3.03 28.48
CA LYS A 81 2.76 4.42 28.29
C LYS A 81 3.72 5.18 27.38
N ASP A 82 5.02 5.03 27.60
CA ASP A 82 6.04 5.72 26.80
C ASP A 82 6.12 5.11 25.40
N PHE A 83 6.23 3.79 25.29
CA PHE A 83 6.36 3.14 23.98
C PHE A 83 5.13 3.40 23.09
N MET A 84 3.93 3.40 23.67
CA MET A 84 2.68 3.65 22.95
C MET A 84 2.43 5.14 22.65
N SER A 85 3.31 6.06 23.10
CA SER A 85 3.24 7.47 22.73
C SER A 85 3.84 7.73 21.36
N TYR A 86 3.11 8.42 20.48
CA TYR A 86 3.63 8.82 19.18
C TYR A 86 4.85 9.75 19.32
N ARG A 87 4.78 10.68 20.29
CA ARG A 87 5.90 11.60 20.57
C ARG A 87 7.18 10.85 20.95
N TRP A 88 7.07 9.79 21.74
CA TRP A 88 8.22 8.97 22.12
C TRP A 88 8.79 8.21 20.91
N GLN A 89 7.92 7.65 20.05
CA GLN A 89 8.33 6.98 18.81
C GLN A 89 9.12 7.90 17.88
N VAL A 90 8.65 9.15 17.72
CA VAL A 90 9.36 10.17 16.91
C VAL A 90 10.70 10.55 17.55
N ALA A 91 10.72 10.80 18.86
CA ALA A 91 11.94 11.18 19.57
C ALA A 91 13.05 10.12 19.53
N ASN A 92 12.66 8.84 19.45
CA ASN A 92 13.56 7.70 19.41
C ASN A 92 13.73 7.09 18.01
N THR A 93 13.24 7.78 16.96
CA THR A 93 13.44 7.34 15.57
C THR A 93 14.93 7.36 15.21
N ILE A 94 15.40 6.26 14.63
CA ILE A 94 16.75 6.13 14.06
C ILE A 94 16.71 6.68 12.65
N ASP A 95 17.36 7.82 12.41
CA ASP A 95 17.29 8.58 11.15
C ASP A 95 18.67 8.86 10.53
N ARG A 96 19.73 8.26 11.09
CA ARG A 96 21.11 8.42 10.63
C ARG A 96 21.89 7.12 10.81
N LYS A 97 22.95 6.98 10.01
CA LYS A 97 23.84 5.80 10.00
C LYS A 97 24.47 5.55 11.36
N ASP A 98 25.01 6.58 12.02
CA ASP A 98 25.65 6.48 13.35
C ASP A 98 24.70 5.89 14.41
N LYS A 99 23.46 6.41 14.46
CA LYS A 99 22.43 5.91 15.37
C LYS A 99 22.07 4.45 15.10
N LEU A 100 21.95 4.07 13.83
CA LEU A 100 21.64 2.68 13.45
C LEU A 100 22.75 1.74 13.90
N ILE A 101 24.01 2.07 13.62
CA ILE A 101 25.14 1.22 14.01
C ILE A 101 25.21 1.08 15.53
N ASN A 102 25.05 2.16 16.30
CA ASN A 102 25.04 2.09 17.76
C ASN A 102 23.91 1.19 18.30
N PHE A 103 22.73 1.27 17.71
CA PHE A 103 21.61 0.38 18.05
C PHE A 103 21.94 -1.08 17.74
N LEU A 104 22.39 -1.37 16.52
CA LEU A 104 22.72 -2.73 16.07
C LEU A 104 23.85 -3.36 16.89
N SER A 105 24.87 -2.59 17.26
CA SER A 105 25.95 -3.03 18.15
C SER A 105 25.45 -3.52 19.51
N THR A 106 24.26 -3.09 19.93
CA THR A 106 23.66 -3.46 21.21
C THR A 106 22.69 -4.64 21.10
N VAL A 107 21.95 -4.74 19.99
CA VAL A 107 20.84 -5.70 19.85
C VAL A 107 21.18 -6.96 19.07
N VAL A 108 22.12 -6.89 18.12
CA VAL A 108 22.57 -8.06 17.36
C VAL A 108 23.46 -8.92 18.27
N PRO A 109 23.31 -10.25 18.33
CA PRO A 109 24.17 -11.11 19.14
C PRO A 109 25.62 -11.09 18.65
N GLU A 110 26.58 -11.41 19.53
CA GLU A 110 28.01 -11.46 19.15
C GLU A 110 28.26 -12.54 18.09
N GLN A 111 27.55 -13.67 18.20
CA GLN A 111 27.55 -14.76 17.24
C GLN A 111 26.17 -14.82 16.59
N ILE A 112 26.13 -14.79 15.27
CA ILE A 112 24.88 -14.86 14.51
C ILE A 112 24.62 -16.32 14.13
N PRO A 113 23.44 -16.88 14.44
CA PRO A 113 23.13 -18.26 14.07
C PRO A 113 23.24 -18.48 12.56
N GLN A 114 24.02 -19.49 12.14
CA GLN A 114 23.99 -19.98 10.77
C GLN A 114 22.72 -20.81 10.56
N LYS A 115 21.58 -20.16 10.39
CA LYS A 115 20.44 -20.84 9.77
C LYS A 115 20.66 -20.82 8.27
N CYS A 116 20.95 -21.99 7.70
CA CYS A 116 20.90 -22.21 6.26
C CYS A 116 19.48 -21.90 5.79
N SER A 117 19.25 -20.74 5.19
CA SER A 117 17.97 -20.46 4.55
C SER A 117 18.22 -19.77 3.21
N ASN A 118 17.78 -20.46 2.16
CA ASN A 118 18.00 -20.25 0.73
C ASN A 118 19.44 -20.34 0.20
N LYS A 119 19.64 -21.26 -0.76
CA LYS A 119 20.91 -21.60 -1.46
C LYS A 119 21.61 -20.42 -2.17
N ASN A 120 21.03 -19.22 -2.14
CA ASN A 120 21.47 -18.07 -2.93
C ASN A 120 21.98 -16.89 -2.10
N ASP A 121 21.90 -16.94 -0.75
CA ASP A 121 22.53 -15.92 0.10
C ASP A 121 23.95 -16.38 0.47
N THR A 122 24.95 -15.85 -0.24
CA THR A 122 26.35 -16.31 -0.16
C THR A 122 27.13 -15.78 1.04
N ALA A 123 26.52 -15.00 1.94
CA ALA A 123 27.21 -14.46 3.11
C ALA A 123 26.68 -15.06 4.41
N ALA A 124 27.33 -16.13 4.86
CA ALA A 124 27.17 -16.63 6.22
C ALA A 124 27.96 -15.72 7.17
N PHE A 125 27.32 -14.66 7.69
CA PHE A 125 27.90 -13.87 8.78
C PHE A 125 28.01 -14.74 10.03
N GLN A 126 29.19 -14.79 10.61
CA GLN A 126 29.43 -15.52 11.86
C GLN A 126 29.39 -14.57 13.05
N THR A 127 29.82 -13.32 12.85
CA THR A 127 29.96 -12.33 13.92
C THR A 127 29.09 -11.09 13.72
N ARG A 128 28.81 -10.40 14.83
CA ARG A 128 28.19 -9.06 14.82
C ARG A 128 28.98 -8.09 13.95
N GLU A 129 30.30 -8.09 14.06
CA GLU A 129 31.18 -7.15 13.35
C GLU A 129 31.06 -7.31 11.84
N GLU A 130 31.07 -8.54 11.33
CA GLU A 130 30.86 -8.83 9.91
C GLU A 130 29.50 -8.34 9.41
N PHE A 131 28.44 -8.58 10.19
CA PHE A 131 27.11 -8.09 9.88
C PHE A 131 27.06 -6.56 9.82
N LEU A 132 27.63 -5.87 10.81
CA LEU A 132 27.68 -4.41 10.86
C LEU A 132 28.44 -3.83 9.66
N VAL A 133 29.59 -4.40 9.29
CA VAL A 133 30.33 -4.00 8.08
C VAL A 133 29.45 -4.15 6.85
N ASN A 134 28.72 -5.26 6.73
CA ASN A 134 27.86 -5.51 5.58
C ASN A 134 26.66 -4.55 5.50
N VAL A 135 26.09 -4.17 6.65
CA VAL A 135 25.07 -3.11 6.75
C VAL A 135 25.64 -1.77 6.30
N VAL A 136 26.83 -1.38 6.76
CA VAL A 136 27.47 -0.12 6.37
C VAL A 136 27.70 -0.07 4.86
N GLU A 137 28.27 -1.12 4.28
CA GLU A 137 28.50 -1.18 2.83
C GLU A 137 27.18 -1.23 2.04
N GLY A 138 26.16 -1.90 2.57
CA GLY A 138 24.83 -1.93 1.96
C GLY A 138 24.22 -0.52 1.90
N ILE A 139 24.29 0.23 3.00
CA ILE A 139 23.76 1.60 3.11
C ILE A 139 24.46 2.55 2.14
N LYS A 140 25.78 2.43 1.93
CA LYS A 140 26.52 3.27 0.98
C LYS A 140 25.99 3.14 -0.44
N THR A 141 25.63 1.91 -0.84
CA THR A 141 25.10 1.62 -2.18
C THR A 141 23.60 1.86 -2.33
N ALA A 142 22.84 1.87 -1.23
CA ALA A 142 21.40 1.98 -1.28
C ALA A 142 20.92 3.37 -1.73
N PRO A 143 19.95 3.48 -2.66
CA PRO A 143 19.40 4.78 -3.07
C PRO A 143 18.51 5.41 -2.00
N MET A 144 18.05 4.62 -1.03
CA MET A 144 17.17 5.09 0.03
C MET A 144 17.94 5.40 1.31
N ALA A 145 17.61 6.53 1.94
CA ALA A 145 18.17 6.91 3.23
C ALA A 145 17.61 6.03 4.35
N ILE A 146 18.26 6.00 5.51
CA ILE A 146 17.80 5.25 6.67
C ILE A 146 16.86 6.10 7.52
N ARG A 147 15.68 5.55 7.81
CA ARG A 147 14.78 6.03 8.85
C ARG A 147 13.91 4.89 9.35
N LEU A 148 13.94 4.64 10.66
CA LEU A 148 13.34 3.49 11.31
C LEU A 148 12.73 3.92 12.65
N THR A 149 11.45 3.63 12.86
CA THR A 149 10.77 3.87 14.13
C THR A 149 11.13 2.78 15.14
N PRO A 150 11.08 3.07 16.45
CA PRO A 150 11.22 2.03 17.47
C PRO A 150 10.25 0.86 17.30
N HIS A 151 9.02 1.14 16.86
CA HIS A 151 8.04 0.13 16.51
C HIS A 151 8.54 -0.91 15.48
N VAL A 152 9.03 -0.45 14.32
CA VAL A 152 9.55 -1.37 13.29
C VAL A 152 10.74 -2.16 13.81
N LEU A 153 11.63 -1.50 14.55
CA LEU A 153 12.78 -2.15 15.17
C LEU A 153 12.39 -3.17 16.26
N SER A 154 11.19 -3.06 16.82
CA SER A 154 10.68 -3.95 17.87
C SER A 154 10.04 -5.22 17.34
N VAL A 155 9.70 -5.28 16.06
CA VAL A 155 9.14 -6.48 15.41
C VAL A 155 10.20 -7.29 14.65
N ILE A 156 11.41 -6.75 14.50
CA ILE A 156 12.54 -7.46 13.91
C ILE A 156 13.07 -8.49 14.91
N ASN A 157 13.23 -9.72 14.46
CA ASN A 157 13.94 -10.76 15.19
C ASN A 157 15.45 -10.52 15.18
N TRP A 158 15.96 -9.84 16.21
CA TRP A 158 17.40 -9.58 16.34
C TRP A 158 18.25 -10.80 16.71
N VAL A 159 17.65 -11.94 17.04
CA VAL A 159 18.39 -13.21 17.24
C VAL A 159 18.81 -13.81 15.90
N ASP A 160 17.98 -13.64 14.87
CA ASP A 160 18.27 -14.08 13.50
C ASP A 160 17.99 -12.92 12.52
N PRO A 161 18.79 -11.84 12.59
CA PRO A 161 18.51 -10.65 11.81
C PRO A 161 18.72 -10.90 10.32
N VAL A 162 19.55 -11.87 9.93
CA VAL A 162 19.86 -12.16 8.51
C VAL A 162 18.59 -12.61 7.79
N ASN A 163 17.84 -13.52 8.38
CA ASN A 163 16.63 -14.09 7.77
C ASN A 163 15.34 -13.35 8.15
N ASP A 164 15.43 -12.25 8.91
CA ASP A 164 14.24 -11.53 9.36
C ASP A 164 13.56 -10.76 8.20
N PRO A 165 12.28 -11.08 7.87
CA PRO A 165 11.59 -10.50 6.73
C PRO A 165 11.28 -9.01 6.89
N VAL A 166 11.16 -8.52 8.13
CA VAL A 166 10.93 -7.09 8.38
C VAL A 166 12.24 -6.32 8.20
N ARG A 167 13.38 -6.82 8.69
CA ARG A 167 14.69 -6.21 8.46
C ARG A 167 14.99 -6.10 6.97
N CYS A 168 14.72 -7.16 6.19
CA CYS A 168 14.94 -7.18 4.74
C CYS A 168 14.29 -5.99 4.01
N GLN A 169 13.17 -5.48 4.53
CA GLN A 169 12.43 -4.36 3.97
C GLN A 169 13.10 -2.99 4.17
N PHE A 170 14.01 -2.85 5.15
CA PHE A 170 14.53 -1.54 5.56
C PHE A 170 16.06 -1.44 5.65
N ILE A 171 16.75 -2.46 6.13
CA ILE A 171 18.20 -2.41 6.36
C ILE A 171 18.91 -3.26 5.28
N PRO A 172 19.59 -2.63 4.31
CA PRO A 172 20.27 -3.36 3.24
C PRO A 172 21.51 -4.09 3.78
N LEU A 173 21.77 -5.28 3.23
CA LEU A 173 23.03 -6.00 3.42
C LEU A 173 23.74 -6.06 2.07
N LYS A 174 24.98 -5.56 2.00
CA LYS A 174 25.77 -5.54 0.76
C LYS A 174 25.84 -6.89 0.05
N SER A 175 25.95 -7.97 0.83
CA SER A 175 26.06 -9.35 0.34
C SER A 175 24.83 -9.84 -0.43
N GLY A 176 23.63 -9.42 -0.01
CA GLY A 176 22.38 -9.79 -0.68
C GLY A 176 22.07 -8.93 -1.90
N LEU A 177 22.72 -7.78 -2.06
CA LEU A 177 22.45 -6.87 -3.18
C LEU A 177 22.93 -7.45 -4.51
N LEU A 178 22.01 -7.52 -5.47
CA LEU A 178 22.29 -7.87 -6.85
C LEU A 178 22.46 -6.63 -7.72
N PRO A 179 23.21 -6.72 -8.84
CA PRO A 179 23.23 -5.67 -9.84
C PRO A 179 21.83 -5.37 -10.39
N ASP A 180 21.53 -4.11 -10.63
CA ASP A 180 20.27 -3.69 -11.23
C ASP A 180 20.07 -4.30 -12.63
N HIS A 181 18.82 -4.60 -12.99
CA HIS A 181 18.49 -5.10 -14.32
C HIS A 181 18.95 -4.11 -15.42
N PRO A 182 19.54 -4.55 -16.55
CA PRO A 182 20.05 -3.66 -17.61
C PRO A 182 19.01 -2.75 -18.27
N LYS A 183 17.72 -3.07 -18.11
CA LYS A 183 16.58 -2.28 -18.62
C LYS A 183 16.01 -1.30 -17.61
N LEU A 184 16.62 -1.20 -16.42
CA LEU A 184 16.18 -0.28 -15.39
C LEU A 184 16.26 1.17 -15.87
N MET A 185 15.23 1.95 -15.52
CA MET A 185 15.28 3.41 -15.58
C MET A 185 15.03 3.96 -14.17
N LEU A 186 15.66 5.10 -13.85
CA LEU A 186 15.57 5.71 -12.52
C LEU A 186 14.11 6.05 -12.13
N ASP A 187 13.32 6.57 -13.06
CA ASP A 187 11.87 6.78 -12.94
C ASP A 187 11.15 5.79 -13.86
N SER A 188 11.14 4.51 -13.45
CA SER A 188 10.59 3.42 -14.26
C SER A 188 9.10 3.58 -14.57
N LEU A 189 8.35 4.27 -13.71
CA LEU A 189 6.92 4.50 -13.87
C LEU A 189 6.59 5.79 -14.65
N GLN A 190 7.60 6.58 -15.04
CA GLN A 190 7.44 7.87 -15.72
C GLN A 190 6.53 8.84 -14.96
N GLU A 191 6.72 8.95 -13.64
CA GLU A 191 5.96 9.90 -12.82
C GLU A 191 6.34 11.35 -13.13
N THR A 192 7.63 11.62 -13.35
CA THR A 192 8.14 12.96 -13.65
C THR A 192 7.70 13.45 -15.02
N PRO A 193 7.88 12.70 -16.13
CA PRO A 193 7.33 13.10 -17.43
C PRO A 193 5.79 13.15 -17.45
N GLY A 194 5.13 12.33 -16.63
CA GLY A 194 3.68 12.32 -16.46
C GLY A 194 3.13 13.42 -15.53
N SER A 195 3.94 14.41 -15.13
CA SER A 195 3.53 15.48 -14.22
C SER A 195 3.25 16.80 -14.98
N PRO A 196 1.98 17.13 -15.29
CA PRO A 196 1.62 18.42 -15.91
C PRO A 196 2.03 19.64 -15.08
N VAL A 197 2.09 19.49 -13.75
CA VAL A 197 2.67 20.47 -12.82
C VAL A 197 3.55 19.74 -11.80
N PRO A 198 4.65 20.35 -11.30
CA PRO A 198 5.57 19.68 -10.39
C PRO A 198 4.88 19.09 -9.15
N GLY A 199 4.91 17.76 -9.04
CA GLY A 199 4.33 17.00 -7.93
C GLY A 199 2.88 16.57 -8.10
N LEU A 200 2.27 16.79 -9.27
CA LEU A 200 0.97 16.20 -9.62
C LEU A 200 1.14 15.31 -10.85
N VAL A 201 1.10 14.00 -10.67
CA VAL A 201 1.23 13.00 -11.74
C VAL A 201 -0.15 12.67 -12.31
N HIS A 202 -0.37 12.89 -13.60
CA HIS A 202 -1.65 12.64 -14.28
C HIS A 202 -1.45 11.72 -15.49
N ARG A 203 -1.34 10.41 -15.23
CA ARG A 203 -1.12 9.36 -16.26
C ARG A 203 -2.40 8.67 -16.74
N TYR A 204 -3.49 8.78 -15.99
CA TYR A 204 -4.76 8.12 -16.30
C TYR A 204 -5.82 9.15 -16.66
N PRO A 205 -6.85 8.80 -17.46
CA PRO A 205 -7.84 9.77 -17.91
C PRO A 205 -8.59 10.52 -16.81
N ASP A 206 -8.87 9.85 -15.69
CA ASP A 206 -9.80 10.31 -14.66
C ASP A 206 -9.19 10.46 -13.26
N LYS A 207 -7.87 10.24 -13.12
CA LYS A 207 -7.23 10.21 -11.80
C LYS A 207 -5.80 10.72 -11.82
N ALA A 208 -5.44 11.40 -10.75
CA ALA A 208 -4.11 11.96 -10.55
C ALA A 208 -3.54 11.59 -9.18
N LEU A 209 -2.21 11.67 -9.09
CA LEU A 209 -1.43 11.41 -7.89
C LEU A 209 -0.78 12.72 -7.43
N PHE A 210 -1.17 13.18 -6.26
CA PHE A 210 -0.76 14.41 -5.59
C PHE A 210 0.37 14.10 -4.61
N LEU A 211 1.59 14.53 -4.89
CA LEU A 211 2.78 14.29 -4.06
C LEU A 211 2.90 15.40 -3.00
N ALA A 212 2.27 15.21 -1.84
CA ALA A 212 2.17 16.24 -0.80
C ALA A 212 3.52 16.55 -0.11
N THR A 213 4.34 15.53 0.11
CA THR A 213 5.60 15.59 0.89
C THR A 213 6.65 14.65 0.29
N SER A 214 7.93 14.80 0.61
CA SER A 214 8.99 13.81 0.33
C SER A 214 9.51 13.09 1.57
N VAL A 215 8.80 13.15 2.71
CA VAL A 215 9.24 12.54 3.98
C VAL A 215 8.28 11.43 4.39
N CYS A 216 8.82 10.36 4.94
CA CYS A 216 8.08 9.21 5.48
C CYS A 216 8.41 9.00 6.97
N PRO A 217 7.56 8.31 7.76
CA PRO A 217 7.91 7.89 9.11
C PRO A 217 9.07 6.88 9.11
N VAL A 218 9.13 6.01 8.09
CA VAL A 218 10.24 5.09 7.81
C VAL A 218 10.56 5.08 6.32
N TYR A 219 11.76 4.65 5.95
CA TYR A 219 12.15 4.53 4.54
C TYR A 219 12.33 3.07 4.13
N CYS A 220 11.43 2.58 3.28
CA CYS A 220 11.50 1.22 2.73
C CYS A 220 12.59 1.13 1.66
N ARG A 221 13.37 0.05 1.65
CA ARG A 221 14.39 -0.22 0.61
C ARG A 221 13.78 -0.22 -0.80
N PHE A 222 12.59 -0.81 -0.92
CA PHE A 222 11.84 -0.96 -2.18
C PHE A 222 10.91 0.24 -2.47
N CYS A 223 11.28 1.44 -2.00
CA CYS A 223 10.51 2.64 -2.30
C CYS A 223 10.68 3.06 -3.76
N THR A 224 9.59 3.03 -4.51
CA THR A 224 9.53 3.39 -5.94
C THR A 224 9.96 4.82 -6.24
N ARG A 225 9.92 5.69 -5.23
CA ARG A 225 10.33 7.09 -5.31
C ARG A 225 11.64 7.36 -4.57
N SER A 226 12.52 6.37 -4.48
CA SER A 226 13.85 6.55 -3.86
C SER A 226 14.65 7.69 -4.49
N TYR A 227 14.38 8.05 -5.74
CA TYR A 227 14.95 9.22 -6.42
C TYR A 227 14.50 10.60 -5.86
N ALA A 228 13.40 10.67 -5.11
CA ALA A 228 12.83 11.94 -4.62
C ALA A 228 12.47 11.96 -3.13
N VAL A 229 12.26 10.79 -2.50
CA VAL A 229 11.83 10.66 -1.10
C VAL A 229 13.05 10.51 -0.18
N GLY A 230 13.05 11.28 0.92
CA GLY A 230 14.08 11.27 1.94
C GLY A 230 15.25 12.22 1.69
N ALA A 231 16.26 12.12 2.54
CA ALA A 231 17.51 12.86 2.41
C ALA A 231 18.36 12.29 1.26
N ASN A 232 19.35 13.07 0.80
CA ASN A 232 20.37 12.59 -0.12
C ASN A 232 21.11 11.37 0.46
N THR A 233 21.50 10.45 -0.42
CA THR A 233 22.39 9.33 -0.11
C THR A 233 23.72 9.51 -0.84
N GLU A 234 24.68 8.61 -0.61
CA GLU A 234 25.93 8.59 -1.37
C GLU A 234 25.69 8.26 -2.86
N SER A 235 24.61 7.54 -3.17
CA SER A 235 24.24 7.12 -4.54
C SER A 235 23.25 8.05 -5.25
N VAL A 236 22.44 8.83 -4.51
CA VAL A 236 21.33 9.61 -5.09
C VAL A 236 21.19 10.98 -4.44
N THR A 237 21.20 12.03 -5.27
CA THR A 237 20.79 13.39 -4.88
C THR A 237 19.31 13.58 -5.19
N LYS A 238 18.52 14.02 -4.20
CA LYS A 238 17.05 14.03 -4.26
C LYS A 238 16.47 15.44 -4.34
N ALA A 239 15.44 15.60 -5.14
CA ALA A 239 14.67 16.83 -5.21
C ALA A 239 13.67 16.91 -4.04
N ALA A 240 13.95 17.77 -3.05
CA ALA A 240 13.12 17.90 -1.86
C ALA A 240 11.72 18.46 -2.19
N MET A 241 10.68 17.70 -1.87
CA MET A 241 9.27 18.09 -2.04
C MET A 241 8.70 18.55 -0.70
N LYS A 242 8.97 19.81 -0.33
CA LYS A 242 8.50 20.36 0.95
C LYS A 242 6.96 20.44 1.00
N PRO A 243 6.34 20.17 2.16
CA PRO A 243 4.89 20.27 2.36
C PRO A 243 4.49 21.75 2.56
N ILE A 244 4.47 22.51 1.48
CA ILE A 244 4.16 23.95 1.51
C ILE A 244 2.90 24.25 0.69
N LYS A 245 1.97 25.03 1.25
CA LYS A 245 0.69 25.38 0.61
C LYS A 245 0.85 25.96 -0.79
N ARG A 246 1.79 26.90 -0.99
CA ARG A 246 2.06 27.52 -2.30
C ARG A 246 2.31 26.50 -3.42
N ARG A 247 3.00 25.39 -3.11
CA ARG A 247 3.28 24.33 -4.08
C ARG A 247 2.01 23.52 -4.41
N TRP A 248 1.19 23.28 -3.40
CA TRP A 248 -0.08 22.57 -3.54
C TRP A 248 -1.12 23.37 -4.32
N GLU A 249 -1.13 24.70 -4.21
CA GLU A 249 -2.05 25.56 -4.96
C GLU A 249 -1.92 25.35 -6.47
N ALA A 250 -0.70 25.26 -7.02
CA ALA A 250 -0.50 24.97 -8.44
C ALA A 250 -1.09 23.62 -8.86
N MET A 251 -1.09 22.62 -7.97
CA MET A 251 -1.72 21.31 -8.22
C MET A 251 -3.24 21.43 -8.19
N PHE A 252 -3.81 22.14 -7.22
CA PHE A 252 -5.24 22.37 -7.14
C PHE A 252 -5.77 23.16 -8.35
N GLU A 253 -5.06 24.20 -8.78
CA GLU A 253 -5.42 24.95 -9.99
C GLU A 253 -5.53 24.04 -11.22
N TYR A 254 -4.61 23.09 -11.39
CA TYR A 254 -4.68 22.11 -12.48
C TYR A 254 -5.88 21.17 -12.32
N ILE A 255 -6.12 20.65 -11.11
CA ILE A 255 -7.24 19.75 -10.81
C ILE A 255 -8.59 20.44 -11.10
N GLU A 256 -8.74 21.69 -10.65
CA GLU A 256 -9.94 22.50 -10.84
C GLU A 256 -10.20 22.83 -12.32
N LYS A 257 -9.14 23.04 -13.11
CA LYS A 257 -9.21 23.28 -14.56
C LYS A 257 -9.39 22.01 -15.39
N THR A 258 -9.41 20.82 -14.78
CA THR A 258 -9.45 19.53 -15.50
C THR A 258 -10.66 18.70 -15.06
N PRO A 259 -11.87 18.93 -15.62
CA PRO A 259 -13.13 18.29 -15.18
C PRO A 259 -13.14 16.76 -15.29
N ALA A 260 -12.29 16.17 -16.13
CA ALA A 260 -12.16 14.73 -16.28
C ALA A 260 -11.63 14.04 -15.02
N ILE A 261 -10.85 14.74 -14.18
CA ILE A 261 -10.28 14.18 -12.94
C ILE A 261 -11.41 14.01 -11.91
N GLN A 262 -11.54 12.80 -11.38
CA GLN A 262 -12.55 12.46 -10.37
C GLN A 262 -11.96 11.77 -9.14
N ASP A 263 -10.75 11.25 -9.24
CA ASP A 263 -10.09 10.45 -8.20
C ASP A 263 -8.64 10.90 -7.94
N ILE A 264 -8.31 11.23 -6.69
CA ILE A 264 -6.99 11.75 -6.30
C ILE A 264 -6.31 10.82 -5.28
N VAL A 265 -5.05 10.42 -5.54
CA VAL A 265 -4.19 9.79 -4.53
C VAL A 265 -3.38 10.92 -3.90
N VAL A 266 -3.53 11.18 -2.61
CA VAL A 266 -2.57 12.02 -1.89
C VAL A 266 -1.48 11.11 -1.35
N SER A 267 -0.23 11.38 -1.73
CA SER A 267 0.95 10.56 -1.41
C SER A 267 2.21 11.44 -1.47
N GLY A 268 3.30 10.95 -2.07
CA GLY A 268 4.64 11.54 -2.04
C GLY A 268 5.59 10.58 -1.35
N GLY A 269 6.14 11.02 -0.21
CA GLY A 269 6.63 10.14 0.84
C GLY A 269 5.44 9.46 1.53
N ASP A 270 5.00 10.00 2.65
CA ASP A 270 3.88 9.44 3.42
C ASP A 270 2.95 10.55 3.96
N CYS A 271 1.64 10.43 3.74
CA CYS A 271 0.65 11.37 4.29
C CYS A 271 0.68 11.42 5.82
N TYR A 272 1.17 10.38 6.47
CA TYR A 272 1.42 10.32 7.90
C TYR A 272 2.47 11.32 8.37
N TYR A 273 3.31 11.87 7.50
CA TYR A 273 4.25 12.92 7.92
C TYR A 273 3.60 14.31 7.93
N LEU A 274 2.43 14.47 7.31
CA LEU A 274 1.74 15.76 7.29
C LEU A 274 1.32 16.16 8.71
N GLN A 275 1.30 17.47 8.95
CA GLN A 275 0.70 18.04 10.15
C GLN A 275 -0.84 18.01 10.00
N PRO A 276 -1.59 17.98 11.11
CA PRO A 276 -3.06 17.94 11.06
C PRO A 276 -3.66 19.00 10.13
N GLU A 277 -3.15 20.24 10.19
CA GLU A 277 -3.66 21.38 9.41
C GLU A 277 -3.36 21.24 7.92
N HIS A 278 -2.26 20.57 7.57
CA HIS A 278 -1.93 20.26 6.18
C HIS A 278 -2.86 19.19 5.62
N LEU A 279 -3.14 18.14 6.41
CA LEU A 279 -4.06 17.09 6.04
C LEU A 279 -5.47 17.67 5.81
N GLN A 280 -5.93 18.47 6.77
CA GLN A 280 -7.21 19.16 6.70
C GLN A 280 -7.32 20.05 5.46
N TYR A 281 -6.34 20.93 5.24
CA TYR A 281 -6.33 21.83 4.10
C TYR A 281 -6.38 21.08 2.76
N ILE A 282 -5.58 20.01 2.58
CA ILE A 282 -5.60 19.23 1.34
C ILE A 282 -6.96 18.54 1.16
N GLY A 283 -7.45 17.90 2.21
CA GLY A 283 -8.72 17.16 2.17
C GLY A 283 -9.92 18.06 1.90
N GLU A 284 -10.04 19.19 2.58
CA GLU A 284 -11.15 20.14 2.38
C GLU A 284 -11.14 20.75 0.98
N ARG A 285 -9.96 21.06 0.43
CA ARG A 285 -9.84 21.48 -0.97
C ARG A 285 -10.32 20.41 -1.94
N LEU A 286 -9.94 19.15 -1.75
CA LEU A 286 -10.43 18.06 -2.60
C LEU A 286 -11.94 17.83 -2.45
N LEU A 287 -12.48 17.99 -1.24
CA LEU A 287 -13.91 17.89 -0.98
C LEU A 287 -14.70 19.05 -1.61
N SER A 288 -14.12 20.25 -1.76
CA SER A 288 -14.82 21.40 -2.36
C SER A 288 -14.87 21.34 -3.88
N VAL A 289 -13.94 20.65 -4.55
CA VAL A 289 -13.92 20.54 -6.03
C VAL A 289 -15.09 19.65 -6.53
N PRO A 290 -16.05 20.15 -7.34
CA PRO A 290 -17.28 19.42 -7.67
C PRO A 290 -17.11 18.09 -8.42
N ASN A 291 -16.13 18.01 -9.33
CA ASN A 291 -15.85 16.80 -10.11
C ASN A 291 -15.14 15.71 -9.32
N ILE A 292 -14.43 16.03 -8.23
CA ILE A 292 -13.79 15.02 -7.38
C ILE A 292 -14.85 14.21 -6.65
N LYS A 293 -14.88 12.90 -6.90
CA LYS A 293 -15.82 11.93 -6.30
C LYS A 293 -15.19 11.12 -5.18
N ARG A 294 -13.87 10.98 -5.21
CA ARG A 294 -13.14 10.20 -4.22
C ARG A 294 -11.69 10.65 -4.11
N PHE A 295 -11.11 10.47 -2.95
CA PHE A 295 -9.67 10.53 -2.78
C PHE A 295 -9.22 9.56 -1.69
N ARG A 296 -7.92 9.29 -1.67
CA ARG A 296 -7.30 8.47 -0.65
C ARG A 296 -5.99 9.05 -0.19
N LEU A 297 -5.70 8.88 1.09
CA LEU A 297 -4.45 9.24 1.71
C LEU A 297 -3.57 7.99 1.76
N ALA A 298 -2.42 8.02 1.10
CA ALA A 298 -1.48 6.89 1.09
C ALA A 298 -0.51 6.99 2.26
N SER A 299 -0.48 5.96 3.09
CA SER A 299 0.33 5.94 4.30
C SER A 299 0.67 4.54 4.80
N LYS A 300 1.97 4.26 4.97
CA LYS A 300 2.46 3.06 5.69
C LYS A 300 2.38 3.24 7.22
N GLY A 301 1.96 4.40 7.71
CA GLY A 301 1.92 4.77 9.13
C GLY A 301 1.22 3.77 10.05
N LEU A 302 0.11 3.16 9.62
CA LEU A 302 -0.58 2.13 10.40
C LEU A 302 0.30 0.89 10.64
N ALA A 303 1.19 0.55 9.71
CA ALA A 303 2.10 -0.61 9.81
C ALA A 303 3.40 -0.32 10.55
N VAL A 304 3.85 0.94 10.57
CA VAL A 304 5.22 1.28 11.01
C VAL A 304 5.24 2.21 12.21
N CYS A 305 4.11 2.81 12.55
CA CYS A 305 3.93 3.59 13.76
C CYS A 305 2.42 3.68 14.09
N PRO A 306 1.73 2.59 14.43
CA PRO A 306 0.29 2.66 14.72
C PRO A 306 -0.06 3.63 15.86
N MET A 307 0.90 3.96 16.74
CA MET A 307 0.71 4.81 17.92
C MET A 307 0.09 6.17 17.64
N ARG A 308 0.39 6.86 16.53
CA ARG A 308 -0.27 8.16 16.21
C ARG A 308 -1.77 8.03 15.95
N ILE A 309 -2.23 6.85 15.51
CA ILE A 309 -3.65 6.59 15.28
C ILE A 309 -4.39 6.51 16.62
N THR A 310 -3.72 6.03 17.65
CA THR A 310 -4.29 5.88 19.00
C THR A 310 -3.98 7.06 19.92
N ASP A 311 -2.90 7.81 19.68
CA ASP A 311 -2.45 8.93 20.51
C ASP A 311 -3.31 10.17 20.27
N ARG A 312 -4.15 10.50 21.25
CA ARG A 312 -5.09 11.64 21.20
C ARG A 312 -4.43 12.99 21.43
N SER A 313 -3.14 13.04 21.75
CA SER A 313 -2.43 14.31 21.87
C SER A 313 -1.99 14.88 20.52
N ASP A 314 -2.13 14.11 19.43
CA ASP A 314 -1.87 14.53 18.05
C ASP A 314 -3.17 14.55 17.22
N GLY A 315 -3.45 15.67 16.56
CA GLY A 315 -4.71 15.87 15.83
C GLY A 315 -4.79 15.23 14.43
N TRP A 316 -3.79 14.45 14.00
CA TRP A 316 -3.73 13.93 12.64
C TRP A 316 -4.86 12.94 12.37
N THR A 317 -5.10 12.05 13.33
CA THR A 317 -6.15 11.04 13.24
C THR A 317 -7.53 11.66 13.27
N ASP A 318 -7.72 12.67 14.12
CA ASP A 318 -8.97 13.42 14.18
C ASP A 318 -9.25 14.15 12.86
N SER A 319 -8.21 14.70 12.21
CA SER A 319 -8.32 15.30 10.87
C SER A 319 -8.70 14.27 9.80
N LEU A 320 -8.10 13.08 9.82
CA LEU A 320 -8.47 11.98 8.92
C LEU A 320 -9.94 11.56 9.11
N VAL A 321 -10.37 11.40 10.36
CA VAL A 321 -11.74 11.01 10.70
C VAL A 321 -12.73 12.10 10.28
N ASP A 322 -12.45 13.37 10.55
CA ASP A 322 -13.28 14.49 10.13
C ASP A 322 -13.44 14.56 8.60
N LEU A 323 -12.34 14.46 7.84
CA LEU A 323 -12.39 14.43 6.39
C LEU A 323 -13.18 13.24 5.85
N SER A 324 -13.03 12.08 6.48
CA SER A 324 -13.82 10.89 6.15
C SER A 324 -15.31 11.12 6.39
N ASN A 325 -15.67 11.70 7.54
CA ASN A 325 -17.05 12.02 7.91
C ASN A 325 -17.67 13.04 6.93
N LYS A 326 -16.96 14.14 6.64
CA LYS A 326 -17.38 15.17 5.67
C LYS A 326 -17.59 14.57 4.28
N GLY A 327 -16.65 13.74 3.83
CA GLY A 327 -16.79 13.01 2.56
C GLY A 327 -18.07 12.18 2.52
N ARG A 328 -18.31 11.34 3.53
CA ARG A 328 -19.54 10.52 3.61
C ARG A 328 -20.81 11.37 3.59
N GLN A 329 -20.85 12.50 4.29
CA GLN A 329 -22.01 13.39 4.31
C GLN A 329 -22.37 13.96 2.93
N ILE A 330 -21.38 14.26 2.09
CA ILE A 330 -21.58 14.81 0.74
C ILE A 330 -21.49 13.76 -0.37
N GLY A 331 -21.48 12.47 -0.02
CA GLY A 331 -21.45 11.36 -0.99
C GLY A 331 -20.10 11.16 -1.69
N LYS A 332 -18.99 11.66 -1.12
CA LYS A 332 -17.62 11.45 -1.62
C LYS A 332 -16.88 10.41 -0.78
N GLN A 333 -16.13 9.52 -1.42
CA GLN A 333 -15.34 8.52 -0.69
C GLN A 333 -13.98 9.10 -0.27
N VAL A 334 -13.65 8.98 1.02
CA VAL A 334 -12.32 9.24 1.55
C VAL A 334 -11.81 7.97 2.19
N ALA A 335 -10.62 7.53 1.83
CA ALA A 335 -10.03 6.29 2.34
C ALA A 335 -8.57 6.49 2.77
N LEU A 336 -8.13 5.63 3.69
CA LEU A 336 -6.72 5.44 4.01
C LEU A 336 -6.21 4.24 3.23
N HIS A 337 -5.18 4.41 2.42
CA HIS A 337 -4.48 3.30 1.78
C HIS A 337 -3.19 3.04 2.56
N THR A 338 -3.09 1.87 3.17
CA THR A 338 -1.95 1.42 3.96
C THR A 338 -1.12 0.36 3.26
N HIS A 339 -0.03 -0.08 3.90
CA HIS A 339 1.02 -0.86 3.27
C HIS A 339 1.63 -1.85 4.26
N PHE A 340 1.19 -3.10 4.20
CA PHE A 340 1.66 -4.23 4.99
C PHE A 340 2.20 -5.27 4.01
N ASN A 341 3.33 -5.87 4.32
CA ASN A 341 4.01 -6.85 3.49
C ASN A 341 4.24 -8.17 4.21
N HIS A 342 4.20 -8.20 5.55
CA HIS A 342 4.44 -9.43 6.29
C HIS A 342 3.53 -9.50 7.53
N PRO A 343 3.02 -10.69 7.91
CA PRO A 343 2.22 -10.86 9.14
C PRO A 343 2.91 -10.30 10.39
N ALA A 344 4.24 -10.43 10.49
CA ALA A 344 5.01 -9.89 11.63
C ALA A 344 4.93 -8.35 11.80
N GLU A 345 4.47 -7.59 10.80
CA GLU A 345 4.20 -6.16 10.95
C GLU A 345 2.86 -5.90 11.70
N ILE A 346 2.01 -6.91 11.84
CA ILE A 346 0.75 -6.83 12.59
C ILE A 346 1.05 -7.17 14.04
N THR A 347 0.84 -6.17 14.91
CA THR A 347 1.05 -6.28 16.36
C THR A 347 -0.19 -5.82 17.10
N HIS A 348 -0.21 -6.00 18.42
CA HIS A 348 -1.23 -5.45 19.29
C HIS A 348 -1.48 -3.93 19.08
N ALA A 349 -0.43 -3.15 18.82
CA ALA A 349 -0.56 -1.72 18.56
C ALA A 349 -1.30 -1.45 17.23
N THR A 350 -0.98 -2.25 16.20
CA THR A 350 -1.65 -2.20 14.90
C THR A 350 -3.12 -2.58 15.01
N GLU A 351 -3.45 -3.60 15.79
CA GLU A 351 -4.83 -4.03 16.06
C GLU A 351 -5.66 -2.91 16.70
N LEU A 352 -5.13 -2.27 17.75
CA LEU A 352 -5.81 -1.16 18.43
C LEU A 352 -6.08 -0.01 17.46
N ALA A 353 -5.07 0.34 16.64
CA ALA A 353 -5.18 1.40 15.65
C ALA A 353 -6.20 1.07 14.53
N ALA A 354 -6.13 -0.14 13.95
CA ALA A 354 -7.04 -0.59 12.90
C ALA A 354 -8.48 -0.67 13.40
N ARG A 355 -8.70 -1.24 14.59
CA ARG A 355 -10.02 -1.31 15.23
C ARG A 355 -10.59 0.07 15.48
N TYR A 356 -9.78 1.03 15.95
CA TYR A 356 -10.22 2.40 16.13
C TYR A 356 -10.66 3.04 14.81
N LEU A 357 -9.86 2.93 13.74
CA LEU A 357 -10.22 3.46 12.42
C LEU A 357 -11.53 2.86 11.89
N PHE A 358 -11.71 1.55 12.07
CA PHE A 358 -12.93 0.85 11.69
C PHE A 358 -14.16 1.36 12.47
N GLN A 359 -14.04 1.55 13.79
CA GLN A 359 -15.10 2.11 14.64
C GLN A 359 -15.50 3.54 14.22
N GLN A 360 -14.55 4.33 13.67
CA GLN A 360 -14.83 5.67 13.12
C GLN A 360 -15.37 5.62 11.66
N GLY A 361 -15.57 4.43 11.10
CA GLY A 361 -16.04 4.22 9.74
C GLY A 361 -15.04 4.66 8.67
N VAL A 362 -13.74 4.74 9.00
CA VAL A 362 -12.69 5.03 8.02
C VAL A 362 -12.46 3.79 7.18
N ILE A 363 -12.56 3.92 5.85
CA ILE A 363 -12.23 2.84 4.93
C ILE A 363 -10.71 2.71 4.86
N VAL A 364 -10.19 1.55 5.24
CA VAL A 364 -8.75 1.24 5.15
C VAL A 364 -8.53 0.14 4.12
N ARG A 365 -7.57 0.36 3.21
CA ARG A 365 -7.19 -0.60 2.17
C ARG A 365 -5.70 -0.88 2.22
N ASN A 366 -5.28 -2.12 2.02
CA ASN A 366 -3.88 -2.50 2.02
C ASN A 366 -3.30 -2.67 0.62
N GLN A 367 -2.10 -2.14 0.44
CA GLN A 367 -1.27 -2.30 -0.75
C GLN A 367 0.00 -3.02 -0.34
N THR A 368 0.07 -4.32 -0.61
CA THR A 368 1.24 -5.16 -0.41
C THR A 368 2.13 -5.11 -1.65
N VAL A 369 3.45 -5.21 -1.46
CA VAL A 369 4.39 -5.50 -2.55
C VAL A 369 4.91 -6.92 -2.35
N LEU A 370 4.90 -7.71 -3.43
CA LEU A 370 5.49 -9.05 -3.46
C LEU A 370 7.02 -8.92 -3.48
N LEU A 371 7.65 -9.45 -2.44
CA LEU A 371 9.08 -9.34 -2.19
C LEU A 371 9.65 -10.73 -1.92
N LYS A 372 10.71 -11.07 -2.68
CA LYS A 372 11.39 -12.35 -2.63
C LYS A 372 11.97 -12.63 -1.23
N GLY A 373 11.72 -13.83 -0.71
CA GLY A 373 12.18 -14.26 0.61
C GLY A 373 11.50 -13.55 1.78
N ILE A 374 10.45 -12.76 1.52
CA ILE A 374 9.69 -12.02 2.54
C ILE A 374 8.25 -12.50 2.53
N ASN A 375 7.57 -12.47 1.38
CA ASN A 375 6.14 -12.81 1.29
C ASN A 375 5.78 -13.47 -0.04
N ASP A 376 6.75 -14.07 -0.72
CA ASP A 376 6.59 -14.69 -2.03
C ASP A 376 6.16 -16.16 -1.99
N ASP A 377 5.77 -16.65 -0.81
CA ASP A 377 5.18 -17.96 -0.58
C ASP A 377 3.71 -17.86 -0.14
N PHE A 378 2.99 -18.98 -0.32
CA PHE A 378 1.55 -19.04 -0.12
C PHE A 378 1.15 -18.89 1.34
N ASP A 379 1.91 -19.46 2.26
CA ASP A 379 1.53 -19.51 3.67
C ASP A 379 1.64 -18.11 4.27
N THR A 380 2.77 -17.42 4.01
CA THR A 380 2.99 -16.05 4.46
C THR A 380 1.97 -15.06 3.88
N MET A 381 1.74 -15.12 2.56
CA MET A 381 0.78 -14.21 1.91
C MET A 381 -0.67 -14.53 2.32
N SER A 382 -1.02 -15.81 2.46
CA SER A 382 -2.35 -16.19 2.94
C SER A 382 -2.58 -15.74 4.37
N GLU A 383 -1.59 -15.86 5.25
CA GLU A 383 -1.67 -15.38 6.62
C GLU A 383 -1.86 -13.86 6.66
N LEU A 384 -1.05 -13.11 5.91
CA LEU A 384 -1.14 -11.66 5.85
C LEU A 384 -2.53 -11.20 5.40
N VAL A 385 -3.05 -11.76 4.31
CA VAL A 385 -4.35 -11.36 3.77
C VAL A 385 -5.49 -11.69 4.74
N ARG A 386 -5.41 -12.82 5.46
CA ARG A 386 -6.40 -13.18 6.49
C ARG A 386 -6.34 -12.25 7.69
N GLN A 387 -5.16 -11.99 8.24
CA GLN A 387 -5.01 -11.08 9.37
C GLN A 387 -5.48 -9.66 9.02
N LEU A 388 -5.15 -9.16 7.82
CA LEU A 388 -5.70 -7.88 7.33
C LEU A 388 -7.23 -7.91 7.28
N ALA A 389 -7.82 -9.01 6.82
CA ALA A 389 -9.26 -9.16 6.77
C ALA A 389 -9.91 -9.14 8.15
N ASP A 390 -9.32 -9.83 9.12
CA ASP A 390 -9.79 -9.87 10.51
C ASP A 390 -9.69 -8.49 11.19
N LEU A 391 -8.74 -7.65 10.75
CA LEU A 391 -8.61 -6.25 11.15
C LEU A 391 -9.57 -5.28 10.44
N ASN A 392 -10.43 -5.77 9.55
CA ASN A 392 -11.26 -4.95 8.66
C ASN A 392 -10.44 -3.99 7.77
N VAL A 393 -9.21 -4.37 7.45
CA VAL A 393 -8.38 -3.70 6.45
C VAL A 393 -8.53 -4.46 5.13
N GLN A 394 -9.14 -3.83 4.12
CA GLN A 394 -9.40 -4.48 2.84
C GLN A 394 -8.08 -4.76 2.09
N PRO A 395 -7.69 -6.01 1.84
CA PRO A 395 -6.55 -6.33 0.97
C PRO A 395 -6.89 -5.87 -0.44
N TYR A 396 -6.20 -4.85 -0.95
CA TYR A 396 -6.58 -4.19 -2.20
C TYR A 396 -5.68 -4.61 -3.35
N TYR A 397 -4.36 -4.45 -3.20
CA TYR A 397 -3.39 -4.88 -4.20
C TYR A 397 -2.27 -5.69 -3.58
N VAL A 398 -1.82 -6.70 -4.32
CA VAL A 398 -0.47 -7.26 -4.22
C VAL A 398 0.27 -6.84 -5.49
N TYR A 399 1.23 -5.93 -5.35
CA TYR A 399 2.04 -5.44 -6.45
C TYR A 399 3.20 -6.40 -6.74
N GLN A 400 3.38 -6.75 -8.00
CA GLN A 400 4.66 -7.19 -8.51
C GLN A 400 5.72 -6.11 -8.21
N GLY A 401 6.90 -6.52 -7.75
CA GLY A 401 7.99 -5.58 -7.42
C GLY A 401 8.38 -4.73 -8.64
N ASP A 402 8.32 -3.41 -8.49
CA ASP A 402 8.73 -2.47 -9.52
C ASP A 402 10.24 -2.57 -9.79
N MET A 403 10.63 -2.32 -11.03
CA MET A 403 12.04 -2.28 -11.42
C MET A 403 12.63 -0.94 -11.00
N ILE A 404 13.23 -0.91 -9.81
CA ILE A 404 13.90 0.25 -9.22
C ILE A 404 15.27 -0.12 -8.68
N SER A 405 16.12 0.87 -8.43
CA SER A 405 17.53 0.63 -8.15
C SER A 405 17.73 0.02 -6.76
N GLY A 406 18.66 -0.93 -6.65
CA GLY A 406 19.14 -1.50 -5.39
C GLY A 406 18.18 -2.49 -4.72
N VAL A 407 17.22 -3.05 -5.48
CA VAL A 407 16.25 -4.03 -4.97
C VAL A 407 16.04 -5.23 -5.89
N GLU A 408 16.96 -5.46 -6.82
CA GLU A 408 16.90 -6.62 -7.72
C GLU A 408 16.84 -7.94 -6.92
N ASP A 409 17.49 -7.98 -5.75
CA ASP A 409 17.45 -9.08 -4.78
C ASP A 409 16.05 -9.37 -4.22
N LEU A 410 15.17 -8.36 -4.18
CA LEU A 410 13.81 -8.47 -3.66
C LEU A 410 12.76 -8.71 -4.75
N ARG A 411 13.11 -8.63 -6.04
CA ARG A 411 12.14 -8.85 -7.13
C ARG A 411 11.88 -10.34 -7.32
N THR A 412 10.65 -10.66 -7.73
CA THR A 412 10.21 -12.01 -8.09
C THR A 412 9.90 -12.09 -9.60
N PRO A 413 10.02 -13.26 -10.24
CA PRO A 413 9.47 -13.47 -11.57
C PRO A 413 7.95 -13.34 -11.61
N LEU A 414 7.39 -12.92 -12.74
CA LEU A 414 5.93 -12.86 -12.95
C LEU A 414 5.26 -14.22 -12.68
N SER A 415 5.95 -15.33 -12.97
CA SER A 415 5.45 -16.67 -12.65
C SER A 415 5.11 -16.88 -11.17
N THR A 416 5.87 -16.25 -10.26
CA THR A 416 5.61 -16.33 -8.82
C THR A 416 4.28 -15.67 -8.48
N THR A 417 4.06 -14.44 -8.96
CA THR A 417 2.79 -13.71 -8.80
C THR A 417 1.60 -14.51 -9.33
N LEU A 418 1.73 -15.08 -10.53
CA LEU A 418 0.66 -15.86 -11.17
C LEU A 418 0.31 -17.13 -10.39
N GLU A 419 1.32 -17.88 -9.91
CA GLU A 419 1.10 -19.10 -9.14
C GLU A 419 0.51 -18.78 -7.76
N LEU A 420 0.99 -17.73 -7.11
CA LEU A 420 0.49 -17.31 -5.81
C LEU A 420 -0.99 -16.90 -5.88
N GLU A 421 -1.34 -16.05 -6.85
CA GLU A 421 -2.73 -15.64 -7.08
C GLU A 421 -3.63 -16.88 -7.32
N LYS A 422 -3.18 -17.81 -8.19
CA LYS A 422 -3.92 -19.02 -8.52
C LYS A 422 -4.17 -19.90 -7.29
N ARG A 423 -3.16 -20.08 -6.43
CA ARG A 423 -3.27 -20.87 -5.20
C ARG A 423 -4.18 -20.21 -4.16
N MET A 424 -4.14 -18.88 -4.04
CA MET A 424 -4.94 -18.13 -3.07
C MET A 424 -6.40 -17.98 -3.47
N ARG A 425 -6.67 -17.88 -4.78
CA ARG A 425 -8.03 -17.67 -5.27
C ARG A 425 -8.94 -18.83 -4.86
N GLY A 426 -10.00 -18.51 -4.13
CA GLY A 426 -10.95 -19.49 -3.59
C GLY A 426 -10.67 -19.95 -2.16
N THR A 427 -9.51 -19.60 -1.58
CA THR A 427 -9.21 -19.93 -0.17
C THR A 427 -9.61 -18.80 0.79
N ILE A 428 -9.80 -17.58 0.28
CA ILE A 428 -10.14 -16.37 1.04
C ILE A 428 -11.51 -15.86 0.57
N ALA A 429 -12.25 -15.19 1.47
CA ALA A 429 -13.52 -14.56 1.14
C ALA A 429 -13.35 -13.63 -0.08
N GLY A 430 -14.20 -13.78 -1.09
CA GLY A 430 -13.98 -13.15 -2.40
C GLY A 430 -13.87 -11.62 -2.35
N PHE A 431 -14.56 -10.95 -1.43
CA PHE A 431 -14.49 -9.49 -1.26
C PHE A 431 -13.23 -9.01 -0.52
N MET A 432 -12.44 -9.94 0.05
CA MET A 432 -11.14 -9.69 0.69
C MET A 432 -9.98 -10.28 -0.12
N MET A 433 -10.23 -10.84 -1.30
CA MET A 433 -9.18 -11.30 -2.21
C MET A 433 -8.54 -10.08 -2.89
N PRO A 434 -7.24 -9.80 -2.70
CA PRO A 434 -6.58 -8.69 -3.36
C PRO A 434 -6.45 -8.95 -4.86
N ALA A 435 -6.34 -7.88 -5.64
CA ALA A 435 -5.91 -7.98 -7.03
C ALA A 435 -4.38 -8.05 -7.08
N PHE A 436 -3.85 -9.07 -7.76
CA PHE A 436 -2.42 -9.16 -8.06
C PHE A 436 -2.16 -8.33 -9.31
N VAL A 437 -1.23 -7.38 -9.22
CA VAL A 437 -1.04 -6.37 -10.27
C VAL A 437 0.41 -6.10 -10.61
N VAL A 438 0.65 -5.75 -11.86
CA VAL A 438 1.94 -5.21 -12.35
C VAL A 438 1.71 -3.74 -12.71
N ASP A 439 2.47 -2.81 -12.12
CA ASP A 439 2.50 -1.42 -12.60
C ASP A 439 3.50 -1.33 -13.74
N LEU A 440 2.99 -1.16 -14.97
CA LEU A 440 3.79 -1.31 -16.17
C LEU A 440 4.85 -0.19 -16.27
N PRO A 441 6.14 -0.55 -16.46
CA PRO A 441 7.18 0.41 -16.78
C PRO A 441 6.78 1.26 -18.00
N GLY A 442 7.23 2.52 -18.03
CA GLY A 442 6.92 3.41 -19.14
C GLY A 442 5.51 4.03 -19.11
N GLY A 443 4.80 3.91 -17.98
CA GLY A 443 3.55 4.63 -17.74
C GLY A 443 2.26 3.93 -18.18
N GLY A 444 2.29 2.62 -18.46
CA GLY A 444 1.11 1.85 -18.90
C GLY A 444 0.06 1.61 -17.80
N GLY A 445 0.47 1.90 -16.56
CA GLY A 445 -0.35 1.80 -15.37
C GLY A 445 -0.53 0.37 -14.88
N LYS A 446 -1.37 0.22 -13.86
CA LYS A 446 -1.60 -1.06 -13.16
C LYS A 446 -2.45 -2.00 -14.01
N ARG A 447 -1.97 -3.22 -14.22
CA ARG A 447 -2.68 -4.32 -14.90
C ARG A 447 -2.78 -5.52 -13.99
N LEU A 448 -3.85 -6.30 -14.12
CA LEU A 448 -3.95 -7.58 -13.43
C LEU A 448 -2.82 -8.48 -13.90
N ALA A 449 -2.13 -9.17 -13.00
CA ALA A 449 -0.97 -9.98 -13.34
C ALA A 449 -1.29 -11.07 -14.38
N ASN A 450 -2.53 -11.56 -14.42
CA ASN A 450 -2.98 -12.55 -15.39
C ASN A 450 -3.41 -11.97 -16.75
N SER A 451 -3.34 -10.65 -16.97
CA SER A 451 -3.75 -10.00 -18.22
C SER A 451 -2.58 -9.68 -19.15
N TYR A 452 -1.49 -10.46 -19.09
CA TYR A 452 -0.36 -10.32 -20.02
C TYR A 452 -0.75 -10.80 -21.42
N GLU A 453 -0.10 -10.25 -22.44
CA GLU A 453 -0.28 -10.68 -23.84
C GLU A 453 0.62 -11.89 -24.16
N THR A 454 1.89 -11.80 -23.78
CA THR A 454 2.88 -12.89 -23.90
C THR A 454 3.76 -12.90 -22.66
N TYR A 455 4.27 -14.09 -22.31
CA TYR A 455 5.26 -14.26 -21.25
C TYR A 455 6.19 -15.41 -21.60
N ASP A 456 7.43 -15.06 -21.90
CA ASP A 456 8.52 -16.01 -22.06
C ASP A 456 9.19 -16.23 -20.70
N ARG A 457 9.00 -17.44 -20.14
CA ARG A 457 9.53 -17.80 -18.83
C ARG A 457 11.04 -17.97 -18.82
N ASP A 458 11.66 -18.26 -19.96
CA ASP A 458 13.10 -18.51 -20.05
C ASP A 458 13.88 -17.20 -20.05
N THR A 459 13.43 -16.23 -20.85
CA THR A 459 14.02 -14.88 -20.87
C THR A 459 13.49 -13.98 -19.75
N GLY A 460 12.31 -14.30 -19.19
CA GLY A 460 11.65 -13.48 -18.17
C GLY A 460 10.96 -12.25 -18.74
N LEU A 461 10.77 -12.17 -20.06
CA LEU A 461 10.11 -11.04 -20.73
C LEU A 461 8.60 -11.28 -20.83
N SER A 462 7.82 -10.32 -20.36
CA SER A 462 6.37 -10.27 -20.57
C SER A 462 5.95 -8.99 -21.30
N THR A 463 4.95 -9.11 -22.17
CA THR A 463 4.39 -7.99 -22.93
C THR A 463 2.96 -7.69 -22.54
N TRP A 464 2.57 -6.42 -22.60
CA TRP A 464 1.30 -5.95 -22.07
C TRP A 464 0.69 -4.86 -22.95
N ARG A 465 -0.64 -4.74 -22.93
CA ARG A 465 -1.37 -3.61 -23.51
C ARG A 465 -2.18 -2.87 -22.46
N ALA A 466 -2.39 -1.59 -22.72
CA ALA A 466 -3.11 -0.69 -21.83
C ALA A 466 -4.15 0.15 -22.59
N PRO A 467 -5.17 -0.44 -23.24
CA PRO A 467 -6.03 0.29 -24.19
C PRO A 467 -6.69 1.55 -23.61
N GLY A 468 -7.19 1.46 -22.37
CA GLY A 468 -7.82 2.60 -21.69
C GLY A 468 -6.87 3.69 -21.17
N VAL A 469 -5.56 3.56 -21.37
CA VAL A 469 -4.54 4.52 -20.90
C VAL A 469 -3.62 4.96 -22.05
N ALA A 470 -3.17 4.02 -22.88
CA ALA A 470 -2.17 4.24 -23.92
C ALA A 470 -2.52 3.57 -25.26
N GLY A 471 -3.78 3.20 -25.48
CA GLY A 471 -4.24 2.56 -26.71
C GLY A 471 -3.47 1.27 -27.01
N ASP A 472 -2.97 1.15 -28.24
CA ASP A 472 -2.27 -0.04 -28.74
C ASP A 472 -0.76 -0.08 -28.42
N LYS A 473 -0.28 0.81 -27.56
CA LYS A 473 1.12 0.76 -27.11
C LYS A 473 1.38 -0.56 -26.37
N VAL A 474 2.44 -1.25 -26.78
CA VAL A 474 2.97 -2.42 -26.08
C VAL A 474 3.95 -1.97 -25.00
N PHE A 475 3.83 -2.56 -23.83
CA PHE A 475 4.72 -2.36 -22.70
C PHE A 475 5.43 -3.67 -22.37
N GLU A 476 6.64 -3.56 -21.84
CA GLU A 476 7.46 -4.70 -21.45
C GLU A 476 7.70 -4.67 -19.95
N TYR A 477 7.64 -5.84 -19.32
CA TYR A 477 8.14 -6.06 -17.98
C TYR A 477 9.15 -7.21 -18.02
N TYR A 478 10.27 -7.03 -17.34
CA TYR A 478 11.34 -8.02 -17.26
C TYR A 478 11.43 -8.54 -15.84
N ASP A 479 11.47 -9.87 -15.70
CA ASP A 479 11.74 -10.56 -14.44
C ASP A 479 13.11 -10.16 -13.85
N PRO A 480 13.39 -10.48 -12.57
CA PRO A 480 14.72 -10.34 -11.98
C PRO A 480 15.82 -11.04 -12.79
N VAL A 481 17.01 -10.43 -12.82
CA VAL A 481 18.22 -11.04 -13.38
C VAL A 481 18.45 -12.39 -12.70
N ARG A 482 18.55 -13.45 -13.49
CA ARG A 482 18.96 -14.76 -13.00
C ARG A 482 20.45 -14.69 -12.63
N VAL A 483 20.76 -14.82 -11.35
CA VAL A 483 22.13 -15.05 -10.90
C VAL A 483 22.45 -16.51 -11.27
N GLN A 484 23.40 -16.71 -12.18
CA GLN A 484 23.92 -18.04 -12.53
C GLN A 484 24.76 -18.62 -11.40
#